data_AF-A0A931ML95-F1
#
_entry.id   AF-A0A931ML95-F1
#
_cell.length_a   1.000
_cell.length_b   1.000
_cell.length_c   1.000
_cell.angle_alpha   90.00
_cell.angle_beta   90.00
_cell.angle_gamma   90.00
#
_symmetry.space_group_name_H-M   'P 1'
#
loop_
_entity.id
_entity.type
_entity.pdbx_description
1 polymer ?
#
loop_
_entity_poly.entity_id
_entity_poly.type
_entity_poly.pdbx_seq_one_letter_code
_entity_poly.pdbx_strand_id
1 'polypeptide(L)'
;MTVMTRVPGRPDWTAGPLYTLLLESLPAHLTPSGVLDVQGLKSLVGKSHEAIYKWLRQGKLKPANARILIEIANKPANVEALRAAGREPPKIEDFLPYFI
;
A
#
# COMPACT_ATOMS: atom_id res chain seq x y z
N MET A 1 -16.46 3.34 16.42
CA MET A 1 -15.15 2.79 16.85
C MET A 1 -15.09 1.34 16.40
N THR A 2 -14.50 1.08 15.23
CA THR A 2 -14.44 -0.29 14.69
C THR A 2 -13.23 -1.00 15.28
N VAL A 3 -13.48 -1.97 16.15
CA VAL A 3 -12.48 -2.83 16.76
C VAL A 3 -11.83 -3.67 15.66
N MET A 4 -10.57 -3.40 15.35
CA MET A 4 -9.75 -4.32 14.55
C MET A 4 -9.48 -5.56 15.39
N THR A 5 -10.19 -6.64 15.07
CA THR A 5 -10.02 -7.96 15.67
C THR A 5 -8.62 -8.46 15.37
N ARG A 6 -7.70 -8.36 16.34
CA ARG A 6 -6.39 -9.00 16.29
C ARG A 6 -6.61 -10.52 16.25
N VAL A 7 -6.41 -11.13 15.09
CA VAL A 7 -6.35 -12.59 14.99
C VAL A 7 -5.06 -13.04 15.68
N PRO A 8 -5.12 -13.80 16.80
CA PRO A 8 -3.93 -14.20 17.53
C PRO A 8 -2.99 -15.04 16.64
N GLY A 9 -1.70 -14.74 16.64
CA GLY A 9 -0.66 -15.56 16.00
C GLY A 9 -0.24 -15.17 14.58
N ARG A 10 -0.79 -14.10 13.99
CA ARG A 10 -0.26 -13.53 12.74
C ARG A 10 0.53 -12.26 13.06
N PRO A 11 1.77 -12.10 12.55
CA PRO A 11 2.49 -10.83 12.69
C PRO A 11 1.61 -9.70 12.15
N ASP A 12 1.54 -8.61 12.93
CA ASP A 12 0.72 -7.43 12.65
C ASP A 12 1.34 -6.68 11.46
N TRP A 13 1.14 -7.23 10.26
CA TRP A 13 1.64 -6.66 9.01
C TRP A 13 1.07 -5.26 8.76
N THR A 14 -0.06 -4.94 9.40
CA THR A 14 -0.68 -3.62 9.49
C THR A 14 0.13 -2.60 10.31
N ALA A 15 1.13 -3.04 11.08
CA ALA A 15 2.12 -2.18 11.73
C ALA A 15 3.47 -2.17 10.99
N GLY A 16 3.55 -2.84 9.84
CA GLY A 16 4.80 -2.97 9.08
C GLY A 16 5.15 -1.70 8.30
N PRO A 17 6.45 -1.41 8.11
CA PRO A 17 6.91 -0.19 7.44
C PRO A 17 6.44 -0.09 5.97
N LEU A 18 6.36 -1.23 5.27
CA LEU A 18 5.80 -1.28 3.91
C LEU A 18 4.30 -0.94 3.90
N TYR A 19 3.54 -1.40 4.89
CA TYR A 19 2.11 -1.09 4.96
C TYR A 19 1.89 0.40 5.24
N THR A 20 2.65 0.98 6.17
CA THR A 20 2.63 2.43 6.43
C THR A 20 2.97 3.21 5.16
N LEU A 21 4.05 2.87 4.46
CA LEU A 21 4.40 3.54 3.20
C LEU A 21 3.25 3.52 2.19
N LEU A 22 2.57 2.38 2.05
CA LEU A 22 1.44 2.24 1.13
C LEU A 22 0.23 3.06 1.54
N LEU A 23 -0.08 3.12 2.84
CA LEU A 23 -1.14 4.00 3.35
C LEU A 23 -0.86 5.46 3.03
N GLU A 24 0.41 5.87 3.18
CA GLU A 24 0.81 7.25 2.95
C GLU A 24 0.88 7.62 1.46
N SER A 25 1.24 6.65 0.62
CA SER A 25 1.43 6.83 -0.82
C SER A 25 0.15 6.71 -1.63
N LEU A 26 -0.85 5.99 -1.12
CA LEU A 26 -2.07 5.63 -1.86
C LEU A 26 -3.35 6.07 -1.14
N PRO A 27 -3.51 7.35 -0.75
CA PRO A 27 -4.69 7.83 -0.03
C PRO A 27 -6.01 7.62 -0.80
N ALA A 28 -6.00 7.57 -2.14
CA ALA A 28 -7.20 7.31 -2.95
C ALA A 28 -7.59 5.82 -3.00
N HIS A 29 -6.73 4.93 -2.48
CA HIS A 29 -6.96 3.48 -2.44
C HIS A 29 -7.12 2.98 -1.00
N LEU A 30 -7.64 3.84 -0.12
CA LEU A 30 -8.03 3.49 1.22
C LEU A 30 -9.54 3.21 1.26
N THR A 31 -9.91 2.22 2.07
CA THR A 31 -11.30 2.00 2.47
C THR A 31 -11.81 3.18 3.31
N PRO A 32 -13.14 3.32 3.50
CA PRO A 32 -13.71 4.33 4.39
C PRO A 32 -13.19 4.28 5.85
N SER A 33 -12.69 3.12 6.27
CA SER A 33 -12.08 2.93 7.59
C SER A 33 -10.61 3.37 7.66
N GLY A 34 -10.04 3.91 6.58
CA GLY A 34 -8.65 4.37 6.52
C GLY A 34 -7.61 3.26 6.34
N VAL A 35 -8.04 2.04 6.00
CA VAL A 35 -7.11 0.92 5.72
C VAL A 35 -6.94 0.69 4.23
N LEU A 36 -5.81 0.10 3.84
CA LEU A 36 -5.49 -0.18 2.43
C LEU A 36 -6.54 -1.09 1.79
N ASP A 37 -7.14 -0.65 0.68
CA ASP A 37 -8.06 -1.47 -0.11
C ASP A 37 -7.31 -2.48 -0.98
N VAL A 38 -6.97 -3.62 -0.37
CA VAL A 38 -6.29 -4.74 -1.06
C VAL A 38 -7.15 -5.31 -2.20
N GLN A 39 -8.48 -5.25 -2.10
CA GLN A 39 -9.36 -5.79 -3.14
C GLN A 39 -9.37 -4.91 -4.39
N GLY A 40 -9.39 -3.58 -4.23
CA GLY A 40 -9.21 -2.65 -5.34
C GLY A 40 -7.80 -2.73 -5.94
N LEU A 41 -6.77 -2.81 -5.09
CA LEU A 41 -5.38 -2.89 -5.54
C LEU A 41 -5.07 -4.13 -6.35
N LYS A 42 -5.69 -5.29 -6.06
CA LYS A 42 -5.43 -6.53 -6.82
C LYS A 42 -5.69 -6.33 -8.32
N SER A 43 -6.76 -5.62 -8.67
CA SER A 43 -7.16 -5.35 -10.05
C SER A 43 -6.23 -4.35 -10.72
N LEU A 44 -5.78 -3.34 -9.97
CA LEU A 44 -4.86 -2.32 -10.48
C LEU A 44 -3.44 -2.85 -10.69
N VAL A 45 -2.98 -3.69 -9.77
CA VAL A 45 -1.62 -4.25 -9.80
C VAL A 45 -1.54 -5.51 -10.69
N GLY A 46 -2.68 -6.09 -11.09
CA GLY A 46 -2.73 -7.32 -11.88
C GLY A 46 -2.19 -8.53 -11.13
N LYS A 47 -2.41 -8.57 -9.81
CA LYS A 47 -1.95 -9.66 -8.92
C LYS A 47 -3.11 -10.19 -8.09
N SER A 48 -2.97 -11.41 -7.58
CA SER A 48 -3.93 -11.92 -6.60
C SER A 48 -3.83 -11.15 -5.29
N HIS A 49 -4.94 -11.07 -4.56
CA HIS A 49 -4.96 -10.49 -3.21
C HIS A 49 -3.97 -11.18 -2.25
N GLU A 50 -3.72 -12.49 -2.42
CA GLU A 50 -2.76 -13.25 -1.62
C GLU A 50 -1.33 -12.82 -1.89
N ALA A 51 -0.99 -12.48 -3.14
CA ALA A 51 0.33 -11.95 -3.47
C ALA A 51 0.56 -10.60 -2.78
N ILE A 52 -0.45 -9.72 -2.76
CA ILE A 52 -0.38 -8.43 -2.04
C ILE A 52 -0.21 -8.67 -0.53
N TYR A 53 -1.04 -9.52 0.06
CA TYR A 53 -0.89 -9.88 1.48
C TYR A 53 0.47 -10.51 1.77
N LYS A 54 1.04 -11.29 0.84
CA LYS A 54 2.39 -11.85 0.99
C LYS A 54 3.43 -10.74 1.05
N TRP A 55 3.36 -9.72 0.19
CA TRP A 55 4.29 -8.58 0.25
C TRP A 55 4.20 -7.86 1.58
N LEU A 56 2.98 -7.57 2.03
CA LEU A 56 2.70 -6.89 3.30
C LEU A 56 3.22 -7.68 4.50
N ARG A 57 2.96 -8.99 4.54
CA ARG A 57 3.45 -9.88 5.61
C ARG A 57 4.97 -10.03 5.61
N GLN A 58 5.59 -10.04 4.43
CA GLN A 58 7.05 -10.15 4.29
C GLN A 58 7.76 -8.81 4.47
N GLY A 59 7.04 -7.68 4.38
CA GLY A 59 7.62 -6.35 4.28
C GLY A 59 8.52 -6.19 3.05
N LYS A 60 8.32 -7.00 2.00
CA LYS A 60 9.19 -7.08 0.83
C LYS A 60 8.41 -7.04 -0.47
N LEU A 61 8.99 -6.41 -1.48
CA LEU A 61 8.35 -6.15 -2.75
C LEU A 61 9.36 -6.22 -3.90
N LYS A 62 8.98 -6.79 -5.04
CA LYS A 62 9.86 -6.81 -6.22
C LYS A 62 9.92 -5.43 -6.88
N PRO A 63 11.04 -5.01 -7.49
CA PRO A 63 11.13 -3.72 -8.18
C PRO A 63 10.03 -3.48 -9.21
N ALA A 64 9.63 -4.53 -9.95
CA ALA A 64 8.53 -4.45 -10.91
C ALA A 64 7.17 -4.12 -10.25
N ASN A 65 6.89 -4.66 -9.06
CA ASN A 65 5.67 -4.34 -8.33
C ASN A 65 5.72 -2.90 -7.78
N ALA A 66 6.90 -2.42 -7.40
CA ALA A 66 7.07 -1.05 -6.87
C ALA A 66 6.80 -0.03 -7.97
N ARG A 67 7.27 -0.28 -9.19
CA ARG A 67 6.95 0.55 -10.36
C ARG A 67 5.44 0.65 -10.59
N ILE A 68 4.74 -0.48 -10.54
CA ILE A 68 3.27 -0.49 -10.69
C ILE A 68 2.59 0.34 -9.59
N LEU A 69 3.06 0.24 -8.35
CA LEU A 69 2.53 1.04 -7.24
C LEU A 69 2.79 2.54 -7.42
N ILE A 70 3.96 2.91 -7.94
CA ILE A 70 4.29 4.30 -8.28
C ILE A 70 3.40 4.79 -9.42
N GLU A 71 3.18 3.99 -10.46
CA GLU A 71 2.26 4.33 -11.56
C GLU A 71 0.83 4.56 -11.06
N ILE A 72 0.37 3.72 -10.11
CA ILE A 72 -0.93 3.91 -9.46
C ILE A 72 -0.94 5.18 -8.61
N ALA A 73 0.12 5.42 -7.82
CA ALA A 73 0.21 6.60 -6.96
C ALA A 73 0.24 7.92 -7.75
N ASN A 74 0.76 7.88 -8.97
CA ASN A 74 0.81 9.02 -9.90
C ASN A 74 -0.48 9.21 -10.72
N LYS A 75 -1.53 8.41 -10.51
CA LYS A 75 -2.83 8.65 -11.15
C LYS A 75 -3.46 9.95 -10.63
N PRO A 76 -4.19 10.71 -11.47
CA PRO A 76 -4.72 12.03 -11.11
C PRO A 76 -5.46 12.05 -9.77
N ALA A 77 -6.39 11.12 -9.56
CA ALA A 77 -7.18 11.04 -8.33
C ALA A 77 -6.31 10.85 -7.06
N ASN A 78 -5.23 10.07 -7.15
CA ASN A 78 -4.33 9.86 -6.01
C ASN A 78 -3.37 11.04 -5.81
N VAL A 79 -2.90 11.67 -6.89
CA VAL A 79 -2.07 12.89 -6.83
C VAL A 79 -2.85 14.05 -6.22
N GLU A 80 -4.12 14.22 -6.57
CA GLU A 80 -4.99 15.23 -5.97
C GLU A 80 -5.18 14.98 -4.47
N ALA A 81 -5.41 13.73 -4.07
CA ALA A 81 -5.52 13.34 -2.66
C ALA A 81 -4.21 13.55 -1.88
N LEU A 82 -3.06 13.21 -2.47
CA LEU A 82 -1.74 13.47 -1.90
C LEU A 82 -1.46 14.97 -1.74
N ARG A 83 -1.76 15.77 -2.78
CA ARG A 83 -1.62 17.23 -2.74
C ARG A 83 -2.51 17.85 -1.66
N ALA A 84 -3.75 17.40 -1.53
CA ALA A 84 -4.66 17.84 -0.48
C ALA A 84 -4.13 17.52 0.94
N ALA A 85 -3.37 16.44 1.08
CA ALA A 85 -2.69 16.06 2.31
C ALA A 85 -1.29 16.71 2.48
N GLY A 86 -0.86 17.58 1.56
CA GLY A 86 0.47 18.21 1.59
C GLY A 86 1.63 17.26 1.30
N ARG A 87 1.38 16.18 0.55
CA ARG A 87 2.35 15.12 0.24
C ARG A 87 2.63 15.05 -1.26
N GLU A 88 3.81 14.53 -1.59
CA GLU A 88 4.22 14.25 -2.97
C GLU A 88 4.02 12.76 -3.31
N PRO A 89 3.84 12.41 -4.60
CA PRO A 89 3.84 11.02 -5.03
C PRO A 89 5.15 10.30 -4.69
N PRO A 90 5.11 9.02 -4.29
CA PRO A 90 6.30 8.28 -3.96
C PRO A 90 7.17 8.07 -5.20
N LYS A 91 8.49 8.01 -4.97
CA LYS A 91 9.51 7.69 -5.97
C LYS A 91 9.99 6.26 -5.75
N ILE A 92 10.76 5.75 -6.71
CA ILE A 92 11.35 4.41 -6.61
C ILE A 92 12.29 4.29 -5.41
N GLU A 93 12.93 5.39 -5.02
CA GLU A 93 13.84 5.51 -3.88
C GLU A 93 13.15 5.14 -2.55
N ASP A 94 11.89 5.53 -2.38
CA ASP A 94 11.09 5.22 -1.19
C ASP A 94 10.84 3.71 -1.03
N PHE A 95 10.90 2.95 -2.13
CA PHE A 95 10.68 1.51 -2.13
C PHE A 95 11.97 0.68 -2.02
N LEU A 96 13.15 1.27 -2.20
CA LEU A 96 14.44 0.57 -2.15
C LEU A 96 14.65 -0.26 -0.88
N PRO A 97 14.28 0.20 0.34
CA PRO A 97 14.46 -0.57 1.57
C PRO A 97 13.67 -1.89 1.60
N TYR A 98 12.67 -2.05 0.73
CA TYR A 98 11.76 -3.19 0.71
C TYR A 98 12.04 -4.16 -0.43
N PHE A 99 13.07 -3.93 -1.24
CA PHE A 99 13.37 -4.80 -2.37
C PHE A 99 13.86 -6.19 -1.95
N ILE A 100 13.45 -7.20 -2.71
CA ILE A 100 13.88 -8.60 -2.60
C ILE A 100 14.55 -9.06 -3.89
#